data_AF-A0A1Z4RX72-F1
#
_entry.id   AF-A0A1Z4RX72-F1
#
_cell.length_a   1.000
_cell.length_b   1.000
_cell.length_c   1.000
_cell.angle_alpha   90.00
_cell.angle_beta   90.00
_cell.angle_gamma   90.00
#
_symmetry.space_group_name_H-M   'P 1'
#
loop_
_entity.id
_entity.type
_entity.pdbx_description
1 polymer ?
#
loop_
_entity_poly.entity_id
_entity_poly.type
_entity_poly.pdbx_seq_one_letter_code
_entity_poly.pdbx_strand_id
1 'polypeptide(L)'
;MVVSFRGQKYQLKRMNKIPKQGLIVATETIDPIYQNALSHTAQHYRLMVRFVKTQMVENIDYGVIPSTSKPTLLKPGAEKLCRLFSLRPSYELIHFVTDFDKPLFHYHYRCTLVRQGEMVGQGDGSCNSKEKKYDCQKYKIFDLTNTICKMAQKRALVAAVLSSCGASQFFTQDLEALAGGEW
;
A
#
# COMPACT_ATOMS: atom_id res chain seq x y z
N MET A 1 -36.75 68.28 -28.24
CA MET A 1 -36.11 69.44 -28.87
C MET A 1 -34.80 68.99 -29.50
N VAL A 2 -34.50 69.56 -30.65
CA VAL A 2 -33.57 69.14 -31.71
C VAL A 2 -32.09 69.34 -31.32
N VAL A 3 -31.32 68.24 -31.47
CA VAL A 3 -29.99 68.13 -32.12
C VAL A 3 -28.80 68.94 -31.57
N SER A 4 -27.72 68.21 -31.23
CA SER A 4 -26.44 68.19 -31.96
C SER A 4 -25.27 67.94 -31.00
N PHE A 5 -24.36 67.02 -31.31
CA PHE A 5 -22.95 67.36 -31.57
C PHE A 5 -22.20 66.14 -32.13
N ARG A 6 -21.98 66.23 -33.44
CA ARG A 6 -20.78 65.88 -34.23
C ARG A 6 -19.91 64.70 -33.78
N GLY A 7 -19.82 63.71 -34.67
CA GLY A 7 -18.92 62.58 -34.56
C GLY A 7 -17.44 62.91 -34.81
N GLN A 8 -16.60 62.07 -34.23
CA GLN A 8 -15.24 61.80 -34.68
C GLN A 8 -15.04 60.28 -34.69
N LYS A 9 -14.74 59.75 -35.87
CA LYS A 9 -14.33 58.35 -36.07
C LYS A 9 -12.89 58.21 -35.55
N TYR A 10 -12.68 57.35 -34.56
CA TYR A 10 -11.33 56.92 -34.17
C TYR A 10 -11.04 55.57 -34.81
N GLN A 11 -10.02 55.52 -35.69
CA GLN A 11 -9.52 54.29 -36.29
C GLN A 11 -8.81 53.43 -35.23
N LEU A 12 -9.24 52.18 -35.08
CA LEU A 12 -8.51 51.16 -34.32
C LEU A 12 -7.19 50.83 -35.05
N LYS A 13 -6.07 51.36 -34.58
CA LYS A 13 -4.73 50.90 -34.97
C LYS A 13 -4.56 49.46 -34.48
N ARG A 14 -4.38 48.52 -35.42
CA ARG A 14 -4.01 47.13 -35.13
C ARG A 14 -2.73 47.12 -34.30
N MET A 15 -2.80 46.67 -33.06
CA MET A 15 -1.63 46.30 -32.26
C MET A 15 -0.95 45.11 -32.94
N ASN A 16 0.31 45.27 -33.31
CA ASN A 16 1.14 44.19 -33.83
C ASN A 16 1.24 43.06 -32.80
N LYS A 17 0.97 41.83 -33.25
CA LYS A 17 1.21 40.61 -32.45
C LYS A 17 2.69 40.56 -32.06
N ILE A 18 2.96 40.58 -30.76
CA ILE A 18 4.27 40.24 -30.21
C ILE A 18 4.50 38.76 -30.57
N PRO A 19 5.60 38.38 -31.24
CA PRO A 19 5.88 36.98 -31.50
C PRO A 19 6.07 36.26 -30.16
N LYS A 20 5.32 35.17 -29.93
CA LYS A 20 5.54 34.27 -28.80
C LYS A 20 6.97 33.73 -28.91
N GLN A 21 7.89 34.31 -28.15
CA GLN A 21 9.21 33.73 -27.93
C GLN A 21 9.02 32.31 -27.44
N GLY A 22 9.64 31.37 -28.16
CA GLY A 22 9.52 29.94 -27.92
C GLY A 22 9.77 29.63 -26.44
N LEU A 23 8.85 28.86 -25.86
CA LEU A 23 9.03 28.27 -24.55
C LEU A 23 10.26 27.34 -24.67
N ILE A 24 11.41 27.80 -24.18
CA ILE A 24 12.59 26.95 -24.06
C ILE A 24 12.24 25.96 -22.97
N VAL A 25 11.80 24.76 -23.35
CA VAL A 25 11.70 23.64 -22.40
C VAL A 25 13.15 23.36 -22.01
N ALA A 26 13.54 23.81 -20.82
CA ALA A 26 14.82 23.46 -20.24
C ALA A 26 14.85 21.93 -20.17
N THR A 27 15.64 21.30 -21.05
CA THR A 27 15.95 19.88 -20.93
C THR A 27 16.82 19.75 -19.70
N GLU A 28 16.20 19.51 -18.55
CA GLU A 28 16.92 19.15 -17.34
C GLU A 28 17.77 17.92 -17.66
N THR A 29 19.08 18.10 -17.65
CA THR A 29 20.05 17.02 -17.85
C THR A 29 20.04 16.15 -16.59
N ILE A 30 19.20 15.12 -16.58
CA ILE A 30 19.15 14.14 -15.51
C ILE A 30 20.43 13.29 -15.56
N ASP A 31 21.13 13.19 -14.43
CA ASP A 31 22.35 12.38 -14.29
C ASP A 31 22.10 10.92 -14.76
N PRO A 32 23.03 10.30 -15.54
CA PRO A 32 22.93 8.91 -15.97
C PRO A 32 22.59 7.90 -14.87
N ILE A 33 23.02 8.14 -13.62
CA ILE A 33 22.68 7.30 -12.47
C ILE A 33 21.16 7.27 -12.24
N TYR A 34 20.49 8.42 -12.32
CA TYR A 34 19.05 8.52 -12.15
C TYR A 34 18.28 7.96 -13.36
N GLN A 35 18.84 8.02 -14.57
CA GLN A 35 18.20 7.43 -15.77
C GLN A 35 18.03 5.92 -15.67
N ASN A 36 19.07 5.22 -15.19
CA ASN A 36 19.01 3.78 -14.95
C ASN A 36 18.01 3.46 -13.83
N ALA A 37 18.07 4.20 -12.71
CA ALA A 37 17.14 4.03 -11.61
C ALA A 37 15.67 4.21 -12.02
N LEU A 38 15.38 5.23 -12.85
CA LEU A 38 14.04 5.49 -13.38
C LEU A 38 13.56 4.34 -14.27
N SER A 39 14.44 3.84 -15.16
CA SER A 39 14.14 2.75 -16.07
C SER A 39 13.84 1.44 -15.32
N HIS A 40 14.65 1.10 -14.32
CA HIS A 40 14.46 -0.06 -13.46
C HIS A 40 13.18 0.03 -12.63
N THR A 41 12.92 1.18 -12.01
CA THR A 41 11.69 1.41 -11.23
C THR A 41 10.44 1.33 -12.12
N ALA A 42 10.49 1.90 -13.33
CA ALA A 42 9.39 1.80 -14.29
C ALA A 42 9.11 0.35 -14.71
N GLN A 43 10.16 -0.46 -14.90
CA GLN A 43 10.01 -1.88 -15.19
C GLN A 43 9.42 -2.66 -14.00
N HIS A 44 9.91 -2.42 -12.78
CA HIS A 44 9.36 -3.00 -11.56
C HIS A 44 7.86 -2.69 -11.40
N TYR A 45 7.48 -1.43 -11.63
CA TYR A 45 6.08 -1.02 -11.58
C TYR A 45 5.22 -1.73 -12.63
N ARG A 46 5.68 -1.80 -13.89
CA ARG A 46 4.96 -2.53 -14.95
C ARG A 46 4.77 -4.00 -14.62
N LEU A 47 5.81 -4.66 -14.08
CA LEU A 47 5.74 -6.04 -13.62
C LEU A 47 4.71 -6.20 -12.50
N MET A 48 4.72 -5.31 -11.51
CA MET A 48 3.75 -5.32 -10.41
C MET A 48 2.32 -5.16 -10.92
N VAL A 49 2.04 -4.13 -11.72
CA VAL A 49 0.70 -3.89 -12.31
C VAL A 49 0.23 -5.10 -13.09
N ARG A 50 1.10 -5.68 -13.92
CA ARG A 50 0.75 -6.85 -14.73
C ARG A 50 0.46 -8.06 -13.83
N PHE A 51 1.34 -8.34 -12.88
CA PHE A 51 1.21 -9.47 -11.96
C PHE A 51 -0.06 -9.39 -11.13
N VAL A 52 -0.37 -8.23 -10.55
CA VAL A 52 -1.61 -8.02 -9.80
C VAL A 52 -2.83 -8.31 -10.68
N LYS A 53 -2.84 -7.81 -11.92
CA LYS A 53 -3.97 -8.04 -12.85
C LYS A 53 -4.12 -9.48 -13.31
N THR A 54 -3.03 -10.25 -13.42
CA THR A 54 -3.07 -11.57 -14.06
C THR A 54 -2.91 -12.75 -13.11
N GLN A 55 -2.36 -12.57 -11.91
CA GLN A 55 -1.98 -13.67 -11.00
C GLN A 55 -2.60 -13.57 -9.61
N MET A 56 -3.16 -12.41 -9.24
CA MET A 56 -3.86 -12.21 -7.98
C MET A 56 -5.36 -12.44 -8.19
N VAL A 57 -5.97 -13.20 -7.29
CA VAL A 57 -7.36 -13.63 -7.33
C VAL A 57 -8.09 -13.07 -6.11
N GLU A 58 -9.24 -12.43 -6.36
CA GLU A 58 -10.11 -11.93 -5.30
C GLU A 58 -10.60 -13.07 -4.39
N ASN A 59 -10.74 -12.78 -3.09
CA ASN A 59 -11.08 -13.70 -2.01
C ASN A 59 -10.05 -14.80 -1.71
N ILE A 60 -8.94 -14.86 -2.46
CA ILE A 60 -7.80 -15.74 -2.17
C ILE A 60 -6.58 -14.90 -1.80
N ASP A 61 -6.16 -14.02 -2.69
CA ASP A 61 -4.94 -13.22 -2.54
C ASP A 61 -5.22 -11.85 -1.93
N TYR A 62 -6.41 -11.30 -2.18
CA TYR A 62 -6.90 -10.06 -1.61
C TYR A 62 -8.42 -10.13 -1.40
N GLY A 63 -8.97 -9.34 -0.50
CA GLY A 63 -10.41 -9.23 -0.27
C GLY A 63 -10.90 -7.80 -0.35
N VAL A 64 -12.12 -7.58 -0.86
CA VAL A 64 -12.74 -6.26 -0.91
C VAL A 64 -13.66 -6.10 0.30
N ILE A 65 -13.42 -5.07 1.10
CA ILE A 65 -14.28 -4.73 2.24
C ILE A 65 -15.27 -3.65 1.78
N PRO A 66 -16.58 -3.79 2.05
CA PRO A 66 -17.56 -2.76 1.73
C PRO A 66 -17.14 -1.40 2.29
N SER A 67 -17.28 -0.35 1.48
CA SER A 67 -16.92 1.04 1.84
C SER A 67 -15.42 1.35 1.95
N THR A 68 -14.52 0.45 1.52
CA THR A 68 -13.09 0.74 1.43
C THR A 68 -12.66 1.13 0.01
N SER A 69 -11.67 2.01 -0.12
CA SER A 69 -11.17 2.49 -1.42
C SER A 69 -10.18 1.54 -2.09
N LYS A 70 -9.55 0.66 -1.30
CA LYS A 70 -8.57 -0.33 -1.77
C LYS A 70 -8.88 -1.71 -1.18
N PRO A 71 -8.72 -2.79 -1.96
CA PRO A 71 -8.80 -4.14 -1.42
C PRO A 71 -7.74 -4.39 -0.35
N THR A 72 -8.02 -5.29 0.59
CA THR A 72 -7.08 -5.71 1.62
C THR A 72 -6.22 -6.87 1.12
N LEU A 73 -4.89 -6.76 1.27
CA LEU A 73 -3.97 -7.85 0.92
C LEU A 73 -4.11 -9.00 1.93
N LEU A 74 -4.34 -10.21 1.43
CA LEU A 74 -4.39 -11.42 2.25
C LEU A 74 -3.03 -12.13 2.23
N LYS A 75 -2.86 -13.08 3.16
CA LYS A 75 -1.61 -13.85 3.30
C LYS A 75 -1.18 -14.54 1.99
N PRO A 76 -2.06 -15.25 1.26
CA PRO A 76 -1.65 -15.89 0.00
C PRO A 76 -1.11 -14.89 -1.02
N GLY A 77 -1.73 -13.71 -1.10
CA GLY A 77 -1.26 -12.62 -1.96
C GLY A 77 0.10 -12.07 -1.55
N ALA A 78 0.32 -11.87 -0.24
CA ALA A 78 1.62 -11.45 0.28
C ALA A 78 2.72 -12.48 0.00
N GLU A 79 2.42 -13.77 0.11
CA GLU A 79 3.36 -14.86 -0.22
C GLU A 79 3.66 -14.95 -1.72
N LYS A 80 2.66 -14.73 -2.59
CA LYS A 80 2.85 -14.62 -4.05
C LYS A 80 3.76 -13.45 -4.41
N LEU A 81 3.58 -12.29 -3.78
CA LEU A 81 4.44 -11.14 -3.99
C LEU A 81 5.87 -11.39 -3.49
N CYS A 82 6.03 -12.05 -2.33
CA CYS A 82 7.36 -12.47 -1.88
C CYS A 82 8.03 -13.37 -2.92
N ARG A 83 7.28 -14.33 -3.50
CA ARG A 83 7.79 -15.21 -4.55
C ARG A 83 8.22 -14.43 -5.81
N LEU A 84 7.39 -13.49 -6.27
CA LEU A 84 7.66 -12.65 -7.44
C LEU A 84 8.97 -11.88 -7.28
N PHE A 85 9.21 -11.29 -6.11
CA PHE A 85 10.39 -10.46 -5.85
C PHE A 85 11.56 -11.22 -5.23
N SER A 86 11.47 -12.56 -5.15
CA SER A 86 12.48 -13.42 -4.53
C SER A 86 12.82 -12.99 -3.09
N LEU A 87 11.80 -12.58 -2.33
CA LEU A 87 11.92 -12.16 -0.94
C LEU A 87 11.68 -13.35 -0.02
N ARG A 88 12.56 -13.50 0.97
CA ARG A 88 12.43 -14.47 2.04
C ARG A 88 12.02 -13.75 3.32
N PRO A 89 10.82 -14.02 3.88
CA PRO A 89 10.43 -13.50 5.17
C PRO A 89 11.17 -14.23 6.30
N SER A 90 11.59 -13.47 7.31
CA SER A 90 12.10 -13.93 8.60
C SER A 90 11.29 -13.26 9.72
N TYR A 91 10.98 -13.99 10.78
CA TYR A 91 10.12 -13.49 11.86
C TYR A 91 10.88 -13.42 13.17
N GLU A 92 10.76 -12.30 13.85
CA GLU A 92 11.29 -12.06 15.19
C GLU A 92 10.13 -11.77 16.14
N LEU A 93 10.06 -12.50 17.27
CA LEU A 93 9.10 -12.22 18.33
C LEU A 93 9.63 -11.06 19.17
N ILE A 94 9.08 -9.87 18.95
CA ILE A 94 9.53 -8.63 19.62
C ILE A 94 9.00 -8.57 21.05
N HIS A 95 7.73 -8.92 21.24
CA HIS A 95 7.09 -8.88 22.55
C HIS A 95 5.93 -9.87 22.62
N PHE A 96 5.73 -10.46 23.81
CA PHE A 96 4.57 -11.29 24.09
C PHE A 96 4.08 -11.14 25.53
N VAL A 97 2.79 -11.36 25.72
CA VAL A 97 2.15 -11.53 27.03
C VAL A 97 1.40 -12.86 27.00
N THR A 98 1.58 -13.66 28.04
CA THR A 98 0.87 -14.93 28.23
C THR A 98 0.52 -15.02 29.70
N ASP A 99 -0.69 -14.56 30.03
CA ASP A 99 -1.23 -14.59 31.37
C ASP A 99 -2.39 -15.59 31.38
N PHE A 100 -2.23 -16.70 32.11
CA PHE A 100 -3.26 -17.73 32.21
C PHE A 100 -4.29 -17.44 33.30
N ASP A 101 -3.94 -16.63 34.30
CA ASP A 101 -4.84 -16.23 35.39
C ASP A 101 -5.80 -15.13 34.90
N LYS A 102 -5.28 -14.20 34.09
CA LYS A 102 -6.05 -13.20 33.34
C LYS A 102 -5.80 -13.46 31.86
N PRO A 103 -6.70 -14.18 31.13
CA PRO A 103 -6.43 -14.77 29.81
C PRO A 103 -6.12 -13.75 28.70
N LEU A 104 -4.95 -13.13 28.80
CA LEU A 104 -4.39 -12.13 27.92
C LEU A 104 -3.21 -12.78 27.20
N PHE A 105 -3.48 -13.12 25.95
CA PHE A 105 -2.47 -13.60 25.02
C PHE A 105 -2.24 -12.49 24.02
N HIS A 106 -1.04 -11.94 23.99
CA HIS A 106 -0.63 -10.91 23.04
C HIS A 106 0.69 -11.34 22.41
N TYR A 107 0.78 -11.21 21.08
CA TYR A 107 2.00 -11.45 20.33
C TYR A 107 2.26 -10.27 19.41
N HIS A 108 3.50 -9.80 19.37
CA HIS A 108 4.01 -8.78 18.46
C HIS A 108 5.23 -9.34 17.74
N TYR A 109 5.11 -9.50 16.43
CA TYR A 109 6.17 -9.96 15.56
C TYR A 109 6.66 -8.84 14.65
N ARG A 110 7.96 -8.88 14.34
CA ARG A 110 8.55 -8.18 13.21
C ARG A 110 8.84 -9.17 12.10
N CYS A 111 8.38 -8.89 10.90
CA CYS A 111 8.76 -9.60 9.69
C CYS A 111 9.84 -8.80 8.96
N THR A 112 10.95 -9.45 8.63
CA THR A 112 12.04 -8.90 7.83
C THR A 112 12.06 -9.62 6.48
N LEU A 113 12.01 -8.88 5.38
CA LEU A 113 12.13 -9.41 4.03
C LEU A 113 13.58 -9.31 3.58
N VAL A 114 14.17 -10.45 3.22
CA VAL A 114 15.57 -10.55 2.79
C VAL A 114 15.64 -11.02 1.35
N ARG A 115 16.53 -10.44 0.56
CA ARG A 115 16.86 -10.87 -0.81
C ARG A 115 18.37 -11.02 -0.93
N GLN A 116 18.84 -12.22 -1.24
CA GLN A 116 20.28 -12.52 -1.42
C GLN A 116 21.17 -12.08 -0.24
N GLY A 117 20.64 -12.15 0.99
CA GLY A 117 21.36 -11.76 2.21
C GLY A 117 21.18 -10.29 2.61
N GLU A 118 20.62 -9.45 1.74
CA GLU A 118 20.32 -8.05 2.04
C GLU A 118 18.89 -7.88 2.56
N MET A 119 18.74 -7.06 3.59
CA MET A 119 17.42 -6.65 4.08
C MET A 119 16.78 -5.68 3.10
N VAL A 120 15.60 -6.04 2.58
CA VAL A 120 14.82 -5.21 1.64
C VAL A 120 13.81 -4.33 2.37
N GLY A 121 13.29 -4.82 3.50
CA GLY A 121 12.41 -4.03 4.36
C GLY A 121 11.81 -4.84 5.49
N GLN A 122 11.04 -4.17 6.33
CA GLN A 122 10.46 -4.73 7.54
C GLN A 122 9.01 -4.29 7.73
N GLY A 123 8.27 -5.06 8.52
CA GLY A 123 6.92 -4.71 8.94
C GLY A 123 6.54 -5.42 10.23
N ASP A 124 5.87 -4.69 11.10
CA ASP A 124 5.46 -5.19 12.41
C ASP A 124 3.98 -5.58 12.38
N GLY A 125 3.63 -6.60 13.16
CA GLY A 125 2.26 -7.06 13.30
C GLY A 125 2.01 -7.61 14.69
N SER A 126 0.92 -7.19 15.31
CA SER A 126 0.50 -7.69 16.62
C SER A 126 -0.91 -8.28 16.55
N CYS A 127 -1.21 -9.16 17.50
CA CYS A 127 -2.56 -9.68 17.71
C CYS A 127 -2.75 -10.01 19.19
N ASN A 128 -3.96 -9.80 19.72
CA ASN A 128 -4.28 -10.19 21.10
C ASN A 128 -5.66 -10.81 21.29
N SER A 129 -5.81 -11.52 22.40
CA SER A 129 -7.02 -12.23 22.81
C SER A 129 -8.22 -11.33 23.11
N LYS A 130 -8.02 -10.02 23.28
CA LYS A 130 -9.09 -9.03 23.53
C LYS A 130 -9.61 -8.34 22.26
N GLU A 131 -9.14 -8.72 21.08
CA GLU A 131 -9.71 -8.22 19.82
C GLU A 131 -11.17 -8.68 19.65
N LYS A 132 -12.05 -7.77 19.19
CA LYS A 132 -13.50 -7.99 19.05
C LYS A 132 -13.87 -9.28 18.30
N LYS A 133 -13.07 -9.70 17.32
CA LYS A 133 -13.29 -10.94 16.54
C LYS A 133 -13.24 -12.21 17.39
N TYR A 134 -12.61 -12.16 18.57
CA TYR A 134 -12.55 -13.29 19.51
C TYR A 134 -13.65 -13.24 20.57
N ASP A 135 -14.53 -12.23 20.56
CA ASP A 135 -15.58 -12.08 21.57
C ASP A 135 -16.52 -13.30 21.62
N CYS A 136 -16.86 -13.88 20.48
CA CYS A 136 -17.72 -15.07 20.39
C CYS A 136 -17.03 -16.36 20.86
N GLN A 137 -15.70 -16.37 20.98
CA GLN A 137 -14.88 -17.52 21.36
C GLN A 137 -14.19 -17.32 22.72
N LYS A 138 -14.63 -16.33 23.51
CA LYS A 138 -14.08 -16.01 24.84
C LYS A 138 -13.99 -17.21 25.77
N TYR A 139 -14.93 -18.14 25.68
CA TYR A 139 -14.97 -19.36 26.49
C TYR A 139 -13.86 -20.39 26.13
N LYS A 140 -13.19 -20.23 25.00
CA LYS A 140 -12.10 -21.07 24.47
C LYS A 140 -10.79 -20.31 24.32
N ILE A 141 -10.62 -19.21 25.06
CA ILE A 141 -9.53 -18.26 24.83
C ILE A 141 -8.13 -18.89 24.95
N PHE A 142 -7.98 -19.91 25.80
CA PHE A 142 -6.74 -20.67 25.97
C PHE A 142 -6.35 -21.46 24.71
N ASP A 143 -7.33 -21.96 23.96
CA ASP A 143 -7.12 -22.70 22.71
C ASP A 143 -6.71 -21.76 21.55
N LEU A 144 -6.96 -20.46 21.68
CA LEU A 144 -6.70 -19.46 20.64
C LEU A 144 -5.26 -18.96 20.60
N THR A 145 -4.41 -19.38 21.54
CA THR A 145 -3.01 -18.94 21.64
C THR A 145 -2.26 -19.06 20.31
N ASN A 146 -2.37 -20.21 19.63
CA ASN A 146 -1.75 -20.44 18.32
C ASN A 146 -2.38 -19.57 17.22
N THR A 147 -3.70 -19.40 17.25
CA THR A 147 -4.44 -18.56 16.29
C THR A 147 -3.98 -17.10 16.39
N ILE A 148 -3.84 -16.57 17.61
CA ILE A 148 -3.38 -15.21 17.86
C ILE A 148 -1.92 -15.05 17.42
N CYS A 149 -1.04 -16.01 17.75
CA CYS A 149 0.35 -16.02 17.32
C CYS A 149 0.49 -16.00 15.79
N LYS A 150 -0.22 -16.90 15.09
CA LYS A 150 -0.24 -16.95 13.62
C LYS A 150 -0.84 -15.70 12.99
N MET A 151 -1.84 -15.09 13.63
CA MET A 151 -2.43 -13.82 13.19
C MET A 151 -1.44 -12.67 13.27
N ALA A 152 -0.64 -12.58 14.34
CA ALA A 152 0.40 -11.57 14.49
C ALA A 152 1.46 -11.70 13.38
N GLN A 153 1.96 -12.92 13.14
CA GLN A 153 2.91 -13.19 12.04
C GLN A 153 2.33 -12.84 10.66
N LYS A 154 1.06 -13.20 10.41
CA LYS A 154 0.37 -12.83 9.16
C LYS A 154 0.33 -11.32 8.95
N ARG A 155 0.00 -10.56 10.00
CA ARG A 155 -0.02 -9.08 9.94
C ARG A 155 1.37 -8.51 9.69
N ALA A 156 2.40 -9.05 10.35
CA ALA A 156 3.78 -8.62 10.15
C ALA A 156 4.24 -8.84 8.69
N LEU A 157 3.91 -10.00 8.11
CA LEU A 157 4.22 -10.31 6.71
C LEU A 157 3.54 -9.33 5.74
N VAL A 158 2.23 -9.12 5.89
CA VAL A 158 1.47 -8.21 5.03
C VAL A 158 2.03 -6.79 5.13
N ALA A 159 2.31 -6.30 6.33
CA ALA A 159 2.91 -4.98 6.55
C ALA A 159 4.25 -4.84 5.81
N ALA A 160 5.14 -5.83 5.97
CA ALA A 160 6.46 -5.82 5.36
C ALA A 160 6.38 -5.82 3.83
N VAL A 161 5.47 -6.61 3.24
CA VAL A 161 5.28 -6.70 1.78
C VAL A 161 4.68 -5.41 1.22
N LEU A 162 3.69 -4.82 1.89
CA LEU A 162 3.08 -3.57 1.43
C LEU A 162 4.10 -2.43 1.35
N SER A 163 4.95 -2.32 2.37
CA SER A 163 6.00 -1.30 2.44
C SER A 163 7.13 -1.57 1.45
N SER A 164 7.65 -2.80 1.42
CA SER A 164 8.90 -3.10 0.68
C SER A 164 8.68 -3.26 -0.82
N CYS A 165 7.52 -3.76 -1.25
CA CYS A 165 7.25 -4.03 -2.66
C CYS A 165 6.48 -2.90 -3.37
N GLY A 166 6.08 -1.84 -2.66
CA GLY A 166 5.17 -0.81 -3.20
C GLY A 166 3.75 -1.35 -3.45
N ALA A 167 3.37 -2.45 -2.80
CA ALA A 167 2.06 -3.06 -2.98
C ALA A 167 0.92 -2.24 -2.33
N SER A 168 1.24 -1.27 -1.46
CA SER A 168 0.31 -0.31 -0.88
C SER A 168 -0.43 0.57 -1.90
N GLN A 169 0.09 0.66 -3.13
CA GLN A 169 -0.61 1.30 -4.25
C GLN A 169 -1.90 0.55 -4.61
N PHE A 170 -1.90 -0.78 -4.51
CA PHE A 170 -3.00 -1.65 -4.93
C PHE A 170 -3.84 -2.12 -3.76
N PHE A 171 -3.21 -2.34 -2.61
CA PHE A 171 -3.84 -2.95 -1.46
C PHE A 171 -3.66 -2.12 -0.19
N THR A 172 -4.55 -2.32 0.78
CA THR A 172 -4.38 -1.86 2.16
C THR A 172 -4.21 -3.05 3.12
N GLN A 173 -3.89 -2.73 4.37
CA GLN A 173 -3.90 -3.64 5.51
C GLN A 173 -5.07 -3.38 6.47
N ASP A 174 -5.86 -2.32 6.24
CA ASP A 174 -6.91 -1.85 7.15
C ASP A 174 -8.02 -2.90 7.31
N LEU A 175 -7.84 -3.78 8.28
CA LEU A 175 -8.83 -4.74 8.72
C LEU A 175 -9.74 -4.09 9.77
N GLU A 176 -10.62 -3.20 9.33
CA GLU A 176 -11.79 -2.78 10.10
C GLU A 176 -13.06 -2.76 9.24
N ALA A 177 -13.40 -3.88 8.62
CA ALA A 177 -14.79 -4.26 8.47
C ALA A 177 -14.89 -5.73 8.11
N LEU A 178 -15.34 -6.53 9.08
CA LEU A 178 -16.19 -7.70 8.93
C LEU A 178 -16.46 -8.17 10.36
N ALA A 179 -17.51 -7.62 10.97
CA ALA A 179 -18.23 -8.37 11.98
C ALA A 179 -18.74 -9.64 11.27
N GLY A 180 -18.10 -10.80 11.52
CA GLY A 180 -18.67 -12.10 11.14
C GLY A 180 -18.04 -12.86 9.98
N GLY A 181 -16.78 -12.60 9.60
CA GLY A 181 -16.05 -13.51 8.72
C GLY A 181 -15.26 -14.54 9.51
N GLU A 182 -15.69 -15.80 9.51
CA GLU A 182 -14.87 -16.93 9.97
C GLU A 182 -13.60 -17.01 9.11
N TRP A 183 -12.44 -17.10 9.77
CA TRP A 183 -11.13 -17.31 9.16
C TRP A 183 -10.60 -18.68 9.54
#